data_AF-A0A5K1EI28-F1
#
_entry.id   AF-A0A5K1EI28-F1
#
_cell.length_a   1.000
_cell.length_b   1.000
_cell.length_c   1.000
_cell.angle_alpha   90.00
_cell.angle_beta   90.00
_cell.angle_gamma   90.00
#
_symmetry.space_group_name_H-M   'P 1'
#
loop_
_entity.id
_entity.type
_entity.pdbx_description
1 polymer ?
#
loop_
_entity_poly.entity_id
_entity_poly.type
_entity_poly.pdbx_seq_one_letter_code
_entity_poly.pdbx_strand_id
1 'polypeptide(L)'
;MKTTISFGNRYSEVPMYSQDLLRYVDGSSTPPEKLNDNSTKINLEYIKWKCSDQLALSWMLSTVTESIPTQIIYYDMAREAW
;
A
#
# COMPACT_ATOMS: atom_id res chain seq x y z
N MET A 1 13.44 -3.19 -17.43
CA MET A 1 12.20 -2.67 -18.06
C MET A 1 11.25 -2.36 -16.91
N LYS A 2 11.21 -1.11 -16.44
CA LYS A 2 10.28 -0.69 -15.38
C LYS A 2 8.96 -0.37 -16.07
N THR A 3 8.00 -1.27 -15.98
CA THR A 3 6.66 -1.03 -16.52
C THR A 3 5.95 -0.09 -15.54
N THR A 4 5.84 1.18 -15.92
CA THR A 4 5.00 2.15 -15.21
C THR A 4 3.55 1.70 -15.39
N ILE A 5 2.96 1.15 -14.32
CA ILE A 5 1.53 0.91 -14.27
C ILE A 5 0.88 2.29 -14.13
N SER A 6 0.16 2.75 -15.15
CA SER A 6 -0.53 4.03 -15.07
C SER A 6 -1.78 3.88 -14.18
N PHE A 7 -1.69 4.22 -12.89
CA PHE A 7 -2.85 4.34 -11.98
C PHE A 7 -3.68 5.60 -12.27
N GLY A 8 -3.97 5.86 -13.54
CA GLY A 8 -4.69 7.04 -14.00
C GLY A 8 -6.20 6.92 -13.88
N ASN A 9 -6.74 6.44 -12.75
CA ASN A 9 -8.19 6.41 -12.54
C ASN A 9 -8.55 7.21 -11.30
N ARG A 10 -9.15 8.39 -11.52
CA ARG A 10 -9.76 9.29 -10.51
C ARG A 10 -10.78 8.59 -9.57
N TYR A 11 -11.13 7.34 -9.85
CA TYR A 11 -12.05 6.51 -9.07
C TYR A 11 -11.43 5.89 -7.82
N SER A 12 -10.11 5.63 -7.74
CA SER A 12 -9.45 5.17 -6.50
C SER A 12 -9.09 6.31 -5.55
N GLU A 13 -8.83 7.51 -6.07
CA GLU A 13 -8.38 8.65 -5.26
C GLU A 13 -9.44 9.09 -4.24
N VAL A 14 -10.71 9.09 -4.62
CA VAL A 14 -11.84 9.52 -3.76
C VAL A 14 -11.99 8.66 -2.49
N PRO A 15 -12.09 7.31 -2.58
CA PRO A 15 -12.18 6.46 -1.39
C PRO A 15 -10.88 6.42 -0.57
N MET A 16 -9.72 6.70 -1.18
CA MET A 16 -8.45 6.78 -0.46
C MET A 16 -8.29 8.10 0.29
N TYR A 17 -8.78 9.21 -0.28
CA TYR A 17 -8.82 10.52 0.38
C TYR A 17 -9.76 10.50 1.58
N SER A 18 -10.96 9.92 1.45
CA SER A 18 -11.94 9.87 2.54
C SER A 18 -11.51 9.04 3.74
N GLN A 19 -10.57 8.10 3.55
CA GLN A 19 -10.07 7.19 4.59
C GLN A 19 -8.63 7.49 5.03
N ASP A 20 -8.05 8.63 4.61
CA ASP A 20 -6.68 9.02 4.95
C ASP A 20 -5.63 7.94 4.58
N LEU A 21 -5.81 7.33 3.41
CA LEU A 21 -4.96 6.26 2.88
C LEU A 21 -3.89 6.76 1.90
N LEU A 22 -4.02 7.97 1.37
CA LEU A 22 -3.07 8.56 0.42
C LEU A 22 -1.64 8.64 0.97
N ARG A 23 -1.49 8.85 2.28
CA ARG A 23 -0.20 8.89 2.97
C ARG A 23 0.62 7.59 2.85
N TYR A 24 -0.01 6.46 2.54
CA TYR A 24 0.67 5.17 2.34
C TYR A 24 1.14 4.97 0.90
N VAL A 25 0.57 5.74 -0.03
CA VAL A 25 0.91 5.73 -1.45
C VAL A 25 2.03 6.72 -1.76
N ASP A 26 1.90 7.95 -1.26
CA ASP A 26 2.88 9.03 -1.48
C ASP A 26 4.17 8.89 -0.66
N GLY A 27 4.21 7.91 0.26
CA GLY A 27 5.34 7.64 1.14
C GLY A 27 5.44 8.56 2.35
N SER A 28 4.47 9.44 2.60
CA SER A 28 4.42 10.30 3.79
C SER A 28 4.29 9.49 5.09
N SER A 29 3.70 8.30 5.03
CA SER A 29 3.57 7.35 6.14
C SER A 29 4.65 6.27 6.05
N THR A 30 5.69 6.39 6.86
CA THR A 30 6.79 5.41 6.91
C THR A 30 6.47 4.24 7.84
N PRO A 31 6.90 3.01 7.50
CA PRO A 31 6.71 1.84 8.36
C PRO A 31 7.43 2.03 9.69
N PRO A 32 6.74 1.84 10.84
CA PRO A 32 7.40 1.71 12.13
C PRO A 32 8.32 0.48 12.16
N GLU A 33 9.20 0.39 13.16
CA GLU A 33 10.01 -0.80 13.34
C GLU A 33 9.14 -2.03 13.63
N LYS A 34 9.40 -3.12 12.90
CA LYS A 34 8.61 -4.35 12.98
C LYS A 34 8.74 -5.06 14.32
N LEU A 35 9.92 -5.02 14.92
CA LEU A 35 10.21 -5.54 16.25
C LEU A 35 10.50 -4.35 17.15
N ASN A 36 10.01 -4.38 18.39
CA ASN A 36 10.44 -3.35 19.35
C ASN A 36 11.90 -3.63 19.74
N ASP A 37 12.68 -2.56 19.92
CA ASP A 37 14.05 -2.62 20.42
C ASP A 37 14.18 -3.63 21.57
N ASN A 38 15.08 -4.59 21.40
CA ASN A 38 15.42 -5.65 22.35
C ASN A 38 14.33 -6.72 22.61
N SER A 39 13.30 -6.84 21.77
CA SER A 39 12.27 -7.88 21.93
C SER A 39 12.00 -8.68 20.65
N THR A 40 11.65 -9.96 20.79
CA THR A 40 11.10 -10.79 19.70
C THR A 40 9.62 -10.49 19.42
N LYS A 41 9.04 -9.48 20.10
CA LYS A 41 7.63 -9.15 20.01
C LYS A 41 7.41 -8.14 18.90
N ILE A 42 6.42 -8.42 18.05
CA ILE A 42 6.04 -7.53 16.96
C ILE A 42 5.45 -6.23 17.54
N ASN A 43 5.90 -5.11 16.99
CA ASN A 43 5.39 -3.79 17.33
C ASN A 43 3.91 -3.66 16.89
N LEU A 44 3.04 -3.26 17.82
CA LEU A 44 1.62 -3.10 17.51
C LEU A 44 1.37 -1.94 16.53
N GLU A 45 2.20 -0.89 16.58
CA GLU A 45 2.12 0.23 15.64
C GLU A 45 2.52 -0.20 14.23
N TYR A 46 3.49 -1.10 14.08
CA TYR A 46 3.81 -1.72 12.80
C TYR A 46 2.62 -2.52 12.24
N ILE A 47 1.93 -3.29 13.08
CA ILE A 47 0.75 -4.07 12.65
C ILE A 47 -0.36 -3.13 12.16
N LYS A 48 -0.68 -2.08 12.93
CA LYS A 48 -1.70 -1.08 12.54
C LYS A 48 -1.33 -0.41 11.21
N TRP A 49 -0.08 0.02 11.09
CA TRP A 49 0.44 0.62 9.86
C TRP A 49 0.31 -0.33 8.67
N LYS A 50 0.74 -1.60 8.83
CA LYS A 50 0.69 -2.60 7.76
C LYS A 50 -0.74 -2.90 7.34
N CYS A 51 -1.70 -2.95 8.26
CA CYS A 51 -3.11 -3.12 7.90
C CYS A 51 -3.63 -1.98 7.02
N SER A 52 -3.29 -0.72 7.35
CA SER A 52 -3.68 0.44 6.55
C SER A 52 -2.98 0.49 5.18
N ASP A 53 -1.70 0.14 5.13
CA ASP A 53 -0.93 -0.01 3.89
C ASP A 53 -1.55 -1.08 2.97
N GLN A 54 -1.88 -2.26 3.51
CA GLN A 54 -2.50 -3.34 2.73
C GLN A 54 -3.92 -2.99 2.28
N LEU A 55 -4.66 -2.21 3.06
CA LEU A 55 -5.94 -1.68 2.63
C LEU A 55 -5.75 -0.78 1.41
N ALA A 56 -4.84 0.20 1.48
CA ALA A 56 -4.51 1.07 0.35
C ALA A 56 -4.09 0.27 -0.89
N LEU A 57 -3.25 -0.77 -0.72
CA LEU A 57 -2.86 -1.69 -1.77
C LEU A 57 -4.07 -2.39 -2.39
N SER A 58 -4.96 -2.96 -1.58
CA SER A 58 -6.19 -3.62 -2.06
C SER A 58 -7.07 -2.68 -2.90
N TRP A 59 -7.17 -1.41 -2.51
CA TRP A 59 -7.92 -0.40 -3.27
C TRP A 59 -7.26 -0.10 -4.62
N MET A 60 -5.93 0.05 -4.65
CA MET A 60 -5.19 0.25 -5.90
C MET A 60 -5.34 -0.95 -6.84
N LEU A 61 -5.19 -2.16 -6.31
CA LEU A 61 -5.34 -3.40 -7.06
C LEU A 61 -6.75 -3.59 -7.63
N SER A 62 -7.78 -3.18 -6.87
CA SER A 62 -9.18 -3.28 -7.30
C SER A 62 -9.52 -2.36 -8.48
N THR A 63 -8.70 -1.34 -8.76
CA THR A 63 -8.88 -0.47 -9.93
C THR A 63 -8.20 -0.97 -11.21
N VAL A 64 -7.40 -2.04 -11.13
CA VAL A 64 -6.75 -2.64 -12.29
C VAL A 64 -7.71 -3.66 -12.92
N THR A 65 -8.57 -3.19 -13.82
CA THR A 65 -9.74 -3.98 -14.29
C THR A 65 -9.51 -4.94 -15.45
N GLU A 66 -8.35 -5.03 -16.13
CA GLU A 66 -8.35 -5.77 -17.42
C GLU A 66 -7.16 -6.65 -17.80
N SER A 67 -6.11 -6.76 -17.00
CA SER A 67 -5.19 -7.88 -17.06
C SER A 67 -4.27 -7.73 -15.88
N ILE A 68 -4.39 -8.58 -14.87
CA ILE A 68 -3.39 -8.63 -13.81
C ILE A 68 -2.15 -9.22 -14.48
N PRO A 69 -1.10 -8.44 -14.81
CA PRO A 69 0.16 -9.07 -15.15
C PRO A 69 0.59 -9.74 -13.85
N THR A 70 1.00 -11.01 -13.91
CA THR A 70 1.46 -11.82 -12.78
C THR A 70 2.55 -11.15 -11.92
N GLN A 71 3.10 -10.02 -12.40
CA GLN A 71 4.03 -9.11 -11.73
C GLN A 71 3.42 -8.34 -10.55
N ILE A 72 2.10 -8.08 -10.55
CA ILE A 72 1.41 -7.32 -9.49
C ILE A 72 1.33 -8.11 -8.16
N ILE A 73 1.49 -9.43 -8.21
CA ILE A 73 1.38 -10.34 -7.06
C ILE A 73 2.56 -10.17 -6.07
N TYR A 74 3.57 -9.37 -6.41
CA TYR A 74 4.82 -9.27 -5.63
C TYR A 74 4.98 -7.98 -4.80
N TYR A 75 3.99 -7.09 -4.77
CA TYR A 75 4.11 -5.85 -3.97
C TYR A 75 3.83 -6.11 -2.50
N ASP A 76 4.80 -5.81 -1.64
CA ASP A 76 4.65 -5.89 -0.20
C ASP A 76 4.03 -4.62 0.37
N MET A 77 4.19 -3.47 -0.29
CA MET A 77 3.64 -2.18 0.18
C MET A 77 2.89 -1.40 -0.89
N ALA A 78 1.94 -0.57 -0.46
CA ALA A 78 1.13 0.29 -1.31
C ALA A 78 2.00 1.15 -2.24
N ARG A 79 3.03 1.81 -1.70
CA ARG A 79 3.99 2.61 -2.47
C ARG A 79 4.73 1.87 -3.60
N GLU A 80 4.82 0.55 -3.50
CA GLU A 80 5.54 -0.25 -4.51
C GLU A 80 4.63 -0.56 -5.70
N ALA A 81 3.31 -0.60 -5.43
CA ALA A 81 2.31 -0.79 -6.46
C ALA A 81 2.10 0.47 -7.28
N TRP A 82 2.07 1.67 -6.67
CA TRP A 82 1.86 2.98 -7.32
C TRP A 82 2.98 3.38 -8.31
#